data_AF-A0A3P7M5H1-F1
#
_entry.id   AF-A0A3P7M5H1-F1
#
_cell.length_a   1.000
_cell.length_b   1.000
_cell.length_c   1.000
_cell.angle_alpha   90.00
_cell.angle_beta   90.00
_cell.angle_gamma   90.00
#
_symmetry.space_group_name_H-M   'P 1'
#
loop_
_entity.id
_entity.type
_entity.pdbx_description
1 polymer ?
#
loop_
_entity_poly.entity_id
_entity_poly.type
_entity_poly.pdbx_seq_one_letter_code
_entity_poly.pdbx_strand_id
1 'polypeptide(L)'
;MSTPGGPDSTAAALLRAASDGDKKSAAEHREREVVHVVVHCLLSEQPFNRFYPRVLGGLLNQQRQFGMLIRCAFWDVMSKENLTREAKSNVGRAIGMLAVVYDFSLAVLKKFNFGDASEANTTLLSAVLQEFTGSSFGKTLQKFAHFASAYPKMGRNLRIFMRKLGNTCNNEAFRVFLSKLASELRDLVP
;
A
#
# COMPACT_ATOMS: atom_id res chain seq x y z
N MET A 1 18.99 -15.35 9.02
CA MET A 1 18.70 -16.65 8.39
C MET A 1 17.21 -16.69 8.07
N SER A 2 16.82 -16.91 6.81
CA SER A 2 15.41 -17.03 6.44
C SER A 2 14.88 -18.39 6.90
N THR A 3 13.83 -18.40 7.71
CA THR A 3 13.18 -19.65 8.14
C THR A 3 12.54 -20.33 6.92
N PRO A 4 12.67 -21.67 6.77
CA PRO A 4 11.91 -22.42 5.77
C PRO A 4 10.41 -22.10 5.92
N GLY A 5 9.76 -21.72 4.81
CA GLY A 5 8.33 -21.34 4.79
C GLY A 5 8.03 -19.89 5.21
N GLY A 6 9.05 -19.07 5.50
CA GLY A 6 8.86 -17.64 5.76
C GLY A 6 8.62 -16.81 4.49
N PRO A 7 8.12 -15.56 4.61
CA PRO A 7 7.73 -14.72 3.47
C PRO A 7 8.80 -14.55 2.39
N ASP A 8 10.07 -14.37 2.78
CA ASP A 8 11.18 -14.23 1.83
C ASP A 8 11.46 -15.53 1.08
N SER A 9 11.35 -16.68 1.75
CA SER A 9 11.50 -17.98 1.12
C SER A 9 10.35 -18.28 0.15
N THR A 10 9.12 -17.87 0.50
CA THR A 10 7.96 -17.94 -0.38
C THR A 10 8.12 -17.04 -1.59
N ALA A 11 8.57 -15.79 -1.41
CA ALA A 11 8.86 -14.88 -2.52
C ALA A 11 9.91 -15.48 -3.47
N ALA A 12 11.01 -16.02 -2.95
CA ALA A 12 12.03 -16.68 -3.77
C ALA A 12 11.50 -17.92 -4.51
N ALA A 13 10.65 -18.73 -3.86
CA ALA A 13 10.03 -19.88 -4.50
C ALA A 13 9.07 -19.47 -5.64
N LEU A 14 8.25 -18.44 -5.41
CA LEU A 14 7.33 -17.89 -6.41
C LEU A 14 8.08 -17.33 -7.63
N LEU A 15 9.21 -16.64 -7.41
CA LEU A 15 10.05 -16.13 -8.49
C LEU A 15 10.63 -17.26 -9.34
N ARG A 16 11.17 -18.31 -8.71
CA ARG A 16 11.67 -19.47 -9.45
C ARG A 16 10.58 -20.11 -10.29
N ALA A 17 9.38 -20.29 -9.72
CA ALA A 17 8.23 -20.83 -10.44
C ALA A 17 7.79 -19.94 -11.61
N ALA A 18 7.84 -18.61 -11.46
CA ALA A 18 7.50 -17.68 -12.53
C ALA A 18 8.55 -17.65 -13.65
N SER A 19 9.82 -17.85 -13.32
CA SER A 19 10.92 -17.89 -14.29
C SER A 19 11.08 -19.24 -14.99
N ASP A 20 10.44 -20.30 -14.52
CA ASP A 20 10.57 -21.64 -15.10
C ASP A 20 9.81 -21.72 -16.45
N GLY A 21 10.55 -21.58 -17.54
CA GLY A 21 10.05 -21.72 -18.92
C GLY A 21 10.80 -20.89 -19.95
N ASP A 22 10.84 -21.41 -21.18
CA ASP A 22 11.75 -20.96 -22.25
C ASP A 22 11.37 -19.63 -22.93
N LYS A 23 10.15 -19.12 -22.70
CA LYS A 23 9.62 -17.91 -23.35
C LYS A 23 9.51 -16.73 -22.37
N LYS A 24 10.20 -15.63 -22.69
CA LYS A 24 10.18 -14.38 -21.90
C LYS A 24 8.78 -13.80 -21.67
N SER A 25 7.92 -13.78 -22.68
CA SER A 25 6.54 -13.27 -22.54
C SER A 25 5.68 -14.12 -21.60
N ALA A 26 5.94 -15.43 -21.55
CA ALA A 26 5.28 -16.33 -20.61
C ALA A 26 5.75 -16.07 -19.17
N ALA A 27 7.02 -15.70 -18.98
CA ALA A 27 7.55 -15.31 -17.68
C ALA A 27 6.88 -14.03 -17.14
N GLU A 28 6.78 -12.97 -17.96
CA GLU A 28 6.12 -11.71 -17.57
C GLU A 28 4.65 -11.91 -17.18
N HIS A 29 3.95 -12.80 -17.89
CA HIS A 29 2.58 -13.19 -17.52
C HIS A 29 2.53 -13.91 -16.16
N ARG A 30 3.39 -14.91 -15.94
CA ARG A 30 3.43 -15.65 -14.67
C ARG A 30 3.81 -14.77 -13.48
N GLU A 31 4.71 -13.82 -13.65
CA GLU A 31 5.07 -12.88 -12.58
C GLU A 31 3.87 -11.99 -12.18
N ARG A 32 3.09 -11.55 -13.16
CA ARG A 32 1.84 -10.83 -12.90
C ARG A 32 0.84 -11.73 -12.16
N GLU A 33 0.66 -12.97 -12.59
CA GLU A 33 -0.21 -13.94 -11.91
C GLU A 33 0.23 -14.20 -10.47
N VAL A 34 1.54 -14.34 -10.21
CA VAL A 34 2.09 -14.46 -8.86
C VAL A 34 1.64 -13.30 -7.97
N VAL A 35 1.74 -12.06 -8.46
CA VAL A 35 1.28 -10.88 -7.70
C VAL A 35 -0.23 -10.94 -7.47
N HIS A 36 -1.02 -11.29 -8.50
CA HIS A 36 -2.47 -11.39 -8.35
C HIS A 36 -2.89 -12.45 -7.35
N VAL A 37 -2.25 -13.62 -7.33
CA VAL A 37 -2.52 -14.68 -6.35
C VAL A 37 -2.22 -14.20 -4.94
N VAL A 38 -1.06 -13.59 -4.70
CA VAL A 38 -0.69 -13.07 -3.37
C VAL A 38 -1.66 -11.97 -2.92
N VAL A 39 -2.06 -11.06 -3.83
CA VAL A 39 -3.07 -10.02 -3.55
C VAL A 39 -4.44 -10.63 -3.32
N HIS A 40 -4.84 -11.67 -4.04
CA HIS A 40 -6.09 -12.37 -3.82
C HIS A 40 -6.14 -12.97 -2.40
N CYS A 41 -5.10 -13.70 -1.99
CA CYS A 41 -5.02 -14.24 -0.64
C CYS A 41 -5.05 -13.12 0.43
N LEU A 42 -4.33 -12.02 0.21
CA LEU A 42 -4.37 -10.84 1.08
C LEU A 42 -5.79 -10.28 1.28
N LEU A 43 -6.62 -10.27 0.23
CA LEU A 43 -7.99 -9.77 0.29
C LEU A 43 -8.92 -10.73 1.04
N SER A 44 -8.75 -12.03 0.82
CA SER A 44 -9.61 -13.08 1.38
C SER A 44 -9.35 -13.36 2.87
N GLU A 45 -8.13 -13.11 3.34
CA GLU A 45 -7.73 -13.48 4.69
C GLU A 45 -8.37 -12.61 5.77
N GLN A 46 -9.01 -13.24 6.76
CA GLN A 46 -9.55 -12.60 7.94
C GLN A 46 -9.18 -13.42 9.19
N PRO A 47 -8.43 -12.87 10.17
CA PRO A 47 -7.95 -11.48 10.24
C PRO A 47 -6.78 -11.18 9.28
N PHE A 48 -6.48 -9.89 9.08
CA PHE A 48 -5.34 -9.44 8.29
C PHE A 48 -4.04 -10.18 8.66
N ASN A 49 -3.44 -10.83 7.66
CA ASN A 49 -2.19 -11.56 7.83
C ASN A 49 -1.01 -10.82 7.20
N ARG A 50 -0.04 -10.45 8.05
CA ARG A 50 1.21 -9.75 7.67
C ARG A 50 2.13 -10.57 6.77
N PHE A 51 1.87 -11.87 6.63
CA PHE A 51 2.60 -12.75 5.72
C PHE A 51 2.56 -12.24 4.27
N TYR A 52 1.37 -11.94 3.73
CA TYR A 52 1.22 -11.58 2.32
C TYR A 52 1.92 -10.26 1.93
N PRO A 53 1.80 -9.15 2.69
CA PRO A 53 2.56 -7.95 2.40
C PRO A 53 4.08 -8.16 2.49
N ARG A 54 4.55 -9.06 3.37
CA ARG A 54 5.97 -9.41 3.45
C ARG A 54 6.45 -10.24 2.25
N VAL A 55 5.61 -11.12 1.71
CA VAL A 55 5.91 -11.82 0.45
C VAL A 55 6.03 -10.80 -0.69
N LEU A 56 5.10 -9.86 -0.81
CA LEU A 56 5.17 -8.77 -1.79
C LEU A 56 6.45 -7.93 -1.61
N GLY A 57 6.83 -7.63 -0.37
CA GLY A 57 8.07 -6.95 -0.05
C GLY A 57 9.33 -7.76 -0.44
N GLY A 58 9.30 -9.07 -0.25
CA GLY A 58 10.33 -9.99 -0.75
C GLY A 58 10.47 -9.90 -2.27
N LEU A 59 9.37 -9.87 -3.02
CA LEU A 59 9.39 -9.69 -4.48
C LEU A 59 10.02 -8.34 -4.87
N LEU A 60 9.69 -7.25 -4.17
CA LEU A 60 10.27 -5.92 -4.40
C LEU A 60 11.80 -5.91 -4.22
N ASN A 61 12.29 -6.61 -3.19
CA ASN A 61 13.72 -6.68 -2.88
C ASN A 61 14.51 -7.50 -3.91
N GLN A 62 13.88 -8.50 -4.53
CA GLN A 62 14.51 -9.37 -5.50
C GLN A 62 14.57 -8.71 -6.89
N GLN A 63 13.46 -8.13 -7.36
CA GLN A 63 13.37 -7.56 -8.71
C GLN A 63 12.51 -6.29 -8.74
N ARG A 64 13.08 -5.19 -9.25
CA ARG A 64 12.44 -3.86 -9.26
C ARG A 64 11.13 -3.80 -10.07
N GLN A 65 10.97 -4.66 -11.07
CA GLN A 65 9.79 -4.68 -11.94
C GLN A 65 8.49 -5.02 -11.19
N PHE A 66 8.57 -5.80 -10.11
CA PHE A 66 7.42 -6.10 -9.25
C PHE A 66 6.81 -4.85 -8.64
N GLY A 67 7.58 -3.77 -8.50
CA GLY A 67 7.05 -2.48 -8.07
C GLY A 67 5.90 -2.00 -8.95
N MET A 68 5.98 -2.16 -10.28
CA MET A 68 4.89 -1.78 -11.17
C MET A 68 3.74 -2.80 -11.11
N LEU A 69 4.04 -4.10 -11.12
CA LEU A 69 3.03 -5.16 -11.07
C LEU A 69 2.15 -5.05 -9.81
N ILE A 70 2.76 -4.83 -8.65
CA ILE A 70 2.06 -4.64 -7.37
C ILE A 70 1.19 -3.38 -7.41
N ARG A 71 1.66 -2.27 -8.02
CA ARG A 71 0.83 -1.07 -8.19
C ARG A 71 -0.39 -1.33 -9.06
N CYS A 72 -0.22 -2.03 -10.19
CA CYS A 72 -1.33 -2.39 -11.05
C CYS A 72 -2.36 -3.25 -10.30
N ALA A 73 -1.92 -4.28 -9.58
CA ALA A 73 -2.81 -5.12 -8.80
C ALA A 73 -3.57 -4.33 -7.73
N PHE A 74 -2.93 -3.37 -7.05
CA PHE A 74 -3.63 -2.49 -6.10
C PHE A 74 -4.57 -1.48 -6.78
N TRP A 75 -4.26 -1.01 -7.99
CA TRP A 75 -5.19 -0.19 -8.78
C TRP A 75 -6.44 -0.97 -9.17
N ASP A 76 -6.29 -2.23 -9.58
CA ASP A 76 -7.42 -3.11 -9.88
C ASP A 76 -8.27 -3.38 -8.64
N VAL A 77 -7.66 -3.42 -7.45
CA VAL A 77 -8.42 -3.52 -6.20
C VAL A 77 -9.13 -2.20 -5.87
N MET A 78 -8.47 -1.05 -6.04
CA MET A 78 -9.08 0.24 -5.76
C MET A 78 -10.27 0.53 -6.69
N SER A 79 -10.23 0.09 -7.94
CA SER A 79 -11.32 0.28 -8.91
C SER A 79 -12.53 -0.62 -8.69
N LYS A 80 -12.41 -1.73 -7.94
CA LYS A 80 -13.55 -2.58 -7.59
C LYS A 80 -14.46 -1.90 -6.57
N GLU A 81 -15.73 -1.74 -6.93
CA GLU A 81 -16.77 -1.11 -6.10
C GLU A 81 -17.35 -2.07 -5.05
N ASN A 82 -17.44 -3.38 -5.35
CA ASN A 82 -18.11 -4.38 -4.52
C ASN A 82 -17.18 -5.11 -3.52
N LEU A 83 -16.08 -4.49 -3.11
CA LEU A 83 -15.20 -5.09 -2.09
C LEU A 83 -15.65 -4.70 -0.68
N THR A 84 -15.54 -5.65 0.23
CA THR A 84 -15.84 -5.41 1.64
C THR A 84 -14.87 -4.39 2.25
N ARG A 85 -15.34 -3.75 3.32
CA ARG A 85 -14.54 -2.86 4.15
C ARG A 85 -13.26 -3.52 4.64
N GLU A 86 -13.33 -4.79 5.04
CA GLU A 86 -12.22 -5.57 5.57
C GLU A 86 -11.19 -5.85 4.46
N ALA A 87 -11.62 -6.19 3.25
CA ALA A 87 -10.71 -6.40 2.12
C ALA A 87 -9.99 -5.09 1.73
N LYS A 88 -10.71 -3.97 1.68
CA LYS A 88 -10.11 -2.63 1.45
C LYS A 88 -9.17 -2.23 2.58
N SER A 89 -9.50 -2.56 3.83
CA SER A 89 -8.61 -2.38 4.99
C SER A 89 -7.32 -3.18 4.83
N ASN A 90 -7.40 -4.47 4.47
CA ASN A 90 -6.23 -5.32 4.24
C ASN A 90 -5.28 -4.72 3.18
N VAL A 91 -5.83 -4.17 2.09
CA VAL A 91 -5.03 -3.47 1.08
C VAL A 91 -4.41 -2.20 1.61
N GLY A 92 -5.16 -1.40 2.36
CA GLY A 92 -4.63 -0.18 2.98
C GLY A 92 -3.44 -0.48 3.90
N ARG A 93 -3.58 -1.48 4.76
CA ARG A 93 -2.51 -1.95 5.65
C ARG A 93 -1.32 -2.50 4.87
N ALA A 94 -1.57 -3.27 3.81
CA ALA A 94 -0.50 -3.79 2.95
C ALA A 94 0.29 -2.66 2.26
N ILE A 95 -0.39 -1.67 1.68
CA ILE A 95 0.24 -0.50 1.06
C ILE A 95 1.07 0.27 2.10
N GLY A 96 0.52 0.53 3.29
CA GLY A 96 1.21 1.22 4.38
C GLY A 96 2.47 0.46 4.83
N MET A 97 2.34 -0.84 5.11
CA MET A 97 3.47 -1.70 5.47
C MET A 97 4.54 -1.73 4.39
N LEU A 98 4.15 -1.90 3.12
CA LEU A 98 5.09 -1.89 1.99
C LEU A 98 5.80 -0.54 1.87
N ALA A 99 5.10 0.57 2.09
CA ALA A 99 5.69 1.89 2.01
C ALA A 99 6.64 2.20 3.17
N VAL A 100 6.34 1.73 4.38
CA VAL A 100 7.16 1.94 5.58
C VAL A 100 8.38 1.01 5.61
N VAL A 101 8.21 -0.26 5.25
CA VAL A 101 9.23 -1.30 5.45
C VAL A 101 10.06 -1.55 4.19
N TYR A 102 9.46 -1.48 3.00
CA TYR A 102 10.08 -1.86 1.72
C TYR A 102 10.24 -0.67 0.76
N ASP A 103 10.13 0.55 1.29
CA ASP A 103 10.22 1.81 0.55
C ASP A 103 9.28 1.90 -0.67
N PHE A 104 8.15 1.19 -0.66
CA PHE A 104 7.19 1.22 -1.75
C PHE A 104 6.64 2.63 -1.97
N SER A 105 6.60 3.07 -3.23
CA SER A 105 6.19 4.44 -3.57
C SER A 105 4.68 4.64 -3.36
N LEU A 106 4.34 5.78 -2.72
CA LEU A 106 2.97 6.25 -2.58
C LEU A 106 2.30 6.64 -3.91
N ALA A 107 3.01 6.60 -5.04
CA ALA A 107 2.41 6.76 -6.37
C ALA A 107 1.27 5.76 -6.65
N VAL A 108 1.17 4.66 -5.89
CA VAL A 108 0.00 3.79 -5.89
C VAL A 108 -1.30 4.56 -5.58
N LEU A 109 -1.25 5.56 -4.71
CA LEU A 109 -2.41 6.36 -4.32
C LEU A 109 -2.88 7.33 -5.41
N LYS A 110 -2.17 7.46 -6.54
CA LYS A 110 -2.57 8.35 -7.64
C LYS A 110 -3.92 7.97 -8.27
N LYS A 111 -4.35 6.72 -8.10
CA LYS A 111 -5.64 6.20 -8.57
C LYS A 111 -6.68 6.07 -7.46
N PHE A 112 -6.36 6.50 -6.24
CA PHE A 112 -7.33 6.52 -5.14
C PHE A 112 -8.45 7.51 -5.45
N ASN A 113 -9.71 7.08 -5.31
CA ASN A 113 -10.87 7.93 -5.58
C ASN A 113 -11.25 8.74 -4.34
N PHE A 114 -10.78 9.99 -4.26
CA PHE A 114 -11.15 10.91 -3.18
C PHE A 114 -12.60 11.39 -3.21
N GLY A 115 -13.33 11.16 -4.31
CA GLY A 115 -14.76 11.48 -4.42
C GLY A 115 -15.67 10.39 -3.84
N ASP A 116 -15.16 9.17 -3.67
CA ASP A 116 -15.91 8.07 -3.07
C ASP A 116 -15.86 8.16 -1.54
N ALA A 117 -17.01 8.48 -0.93
CA ALA A 117 -17.18 8.61 0.51
C ALA A 117 -17.63 7.30 1.18
N SER A 118 -17.64 6.17 0.47
CA SER A 118 -17.98 4.87 1.04
C SER A 118 -17.08 4.51 2.22
N GLU A 119 -17.64 3.78 3.19
CA GLU A 119 -16.87 3.33 4.36
C GLU A 119 -15.66 2.48 3.94
N ALA A 120 -15.83 1.62 2.92
CA ALA A 120 -14.76 0.76 2.44
C ALA A 120 -13.58 1.57 1.84
N ASN A 121 -13.87 2.58 1.01
CA ASN A 121 -12.84 3.43 0.41
C ASN A 121 -12.13 4.32 1.45
N THR A 122 -12.88 4.92 2.37
CA THR A 122 -12.31 5.71 3.47
C THR A 122 -11.46 4.86 4.42
N THR A 123 -11.89 3.62 4.69
CA THR A 123 -11.14 2.64 5.49
C THR A 123 -9.80 2.29 4.86
N LEU A 124 -9.72 2.12 3.53
CA LEU A 124 -8.46 1.84 2.83
C LEU A 124 -7.42 2.92 3.13
N LEU A 125 -7.74 4.20 2.88
CA LEU A 125 -6.78 5.28 3.06
C LEU A 125 -6.47 5.55 4.54
N SER A 126 -7.47 5.39 5.42
CA SER A 126 -7.24 5.42 6.88
C SER A 126 -6.22 4.36 7.30
N ALA A 127 -6.38 3.12 6.84
CA ALA A 127 -5.46 2.02 7.13
C ALA A 127 -4.04 2.25 6.58
N VAL A 128 -3.89 2.86 5.40
CA VAL A 128 -2.56 3.29 4.88
C VAL A 128 -1.90 4.23 5.88
N LEU A 129 -2.62 5.28 6.30
CA LEU A 129 -2.09 6.32 7.20
C LEU A 129 -1.75 5.77 8.58
N GLN A 130 -2.56 4.85 9.10
CA GLN A 130 -2.34 4.23 10.41
C GLN A 130 -1.00 3.48 10.49
N GLU A 131 -0.60 2.78 9.42
CA GLU A 131 0.68 2.04 9.41
C GLU A 131 1.91 2.99 9.51
N PHE A 132 1.76 4.27 9.19
CA PHE A 132 2.83 5.27 9.39
C PHE A 132 2.93 5.80 10.82
N THR A 133 1.92 5.57 11.69
CA THR A 133 1.91 6.14 13.06
C THR A 133 3.09 5.65 13.91
N GLY A 134 3.55 4.42 13.68
CA GLY A 134 4.71 3.84 14.37
C GLY A 134 6.06 4.12 13.72
N SER A 135 6.09 4.86 12.61
CA SER A 135 7.31 5.12 11.84
C SER A 135 7.91 6.50 12.16
N SER A 136 9.18 6.70 11.79
CA SER A 136 9.84 8.00 11.97
C SER A 136 9.08 9.10 11.24
N PHE A 137 8.60 10.10 12.00
CA PHE A 137 7.79 11.18 11.44
C PHE A 137 8.51 11.93 10.31
N GLY A 138 9.82 12.17 10.41
CA GLY A 138 10.59 12.83 9.35
C GLY A 138 10.61 12.05 8.04
N LYS A 139 10.80 10.73 8.11
CA LYS A 139 10.75 9.85 6.92
C LYS A 139 9.34 9.81 6.31
N THR A 140 8.33 9.75 7.16
CA THR A 140 6.92 9.83 6.75
C THR A 140 6.63 11.13 6.02
N LEU A 141 6.97 12.26 6.63
CA LEU A 141 6.76 13.58 6.06
C LEU A 141 7.45 13.71 4.70
N GLN A 142 8.72 13.32 4.60
CA GLN A 142 9.46 13.36 3.34
C GLN A 142 8.77 12.53 2.24
N LYS A 143 8.30 11.32 2.57
CA LYS A 143 7.62 10.44 1.61
C LYS A 143 6.30 11.02 1.13
N PHE A 144 5.49 11.56 2.04
CA PHE A 144 4.23 12.22 1.68
C PHE A 144 4.45 13.55 0.95
N ALA A 145 5.48 14.32 1.30
CA ALA A 145 5.84 15.56 0.62
C ALA A 145 6.27 15.27 -0.82
N HIS A 146 7.13 14.27 -1.04
CA HIS A 146 7.51 13.83 -2.38
C HIS A 146 6.29 13.43 -3.22
N PHE A 147 5.36 12.65 -2.65
CA PHE A 147 4.11 12.30 -3.31
C PHE A 147 3.25 13.53 -3.63
N ALA A 148 3.08 14.44 -2.68
CA ALA A 148 2.29 15.65 -2.85
C ALA A 148 2.88 16.58 -3.91
N SER A 149 4.21 16.73 -3.97
CA SER A 149 4.90 17.52 -5.00
C SER A 149 4.75 16.89 -6.39
N ALA A 150 4.86 15.55 -6.50
CA ALA A 150 4.69 14.85 -7.77
C ALA A 150 3.23 14.83 -8.25
N TYR A 151 2.26 14.86 -7.33
CA TYR A 151 0.83 14.82 -7.64
C TYR A 151 0.05 15.89 -6.84
N PRO A 152 0.17 17.20 -7.19
CA PRO A 152 -0.35 18.30 -6.35
C PRO A 152 -1.85 18.21 -6.02
N LYS A 153 -2.69 17.85 -7.00
CA LYS A 153 -4.12 17.63 -6.78
C LYS A 153 -4.40 16.51 -5.77
N MET A 154 -3.66 15.41 -5.87
CA MET A 154 -3.78 14.29 -4.94
C MET A 154 -3.25 14.66 -3.55
N GLY A 155 -2.13 15.39 -3.48
CA GLY A 155 -1.59 15.92 -2.23
C GLY A 155 -2.57 16.84 -1.49
N ARG A 156 -3.25 17.74 -2.21
CA ARG A 156 -4.32 18.58 -1.66
C ARG A 156 -5.48 17.73 -1.13
N ASN A 157 -5.98 16.78 -1.92
CA ASN A 157 -7.08 15.91 -1.51
C ASN A 157 -6.72 15.05 -0.30
N LEU A 158 -5.48 14.55 -0.25
CA LEU A 158 -4.95 13.79 0.88
C LEU A 158 -4.93 14.63 2.17
N ARG A 159 -4.47 15.89 2.12
CA ARG A 159 -4.52 16.79 3.27
C ARG A 159 -5.96 17.04 3.75
N ILE A 160 -6.90 17.24 2.82
CA ILE A 160 -8.33 17.40 3.16
C ILE A 160 -8.86 16.14 3.84
N PHE A 161 -8.53 14.96 3.29
CA PHE A 161 -8.91 13.68 3.86
C PHE A 161 -8.36 13.49 5.28
N MET A 162 -7.06 13.75 5.51
CA MET A 162 -6.43 13.65 6.83
C MET A 162 -7.13 14.51 7.88
N ARG A 163 -7.51 15.75 7.54
CA ARG A 163 -8.25 16.64 8.45
C ARG A 163 -9.65 16.12 8.77
N LYS A 164 -10.38 15.67 7.74
CA LYS A 164 -11.72 15.07 7.93
C LYS A 164 -11.65 13.82 8.81
N LEU A 165 -10.68 12.93 8.55
CA LEU A 165 -10.46 11.72 9.32
C LEU A 165 -10.03 12.02 10.77
N GLY A 166 -9.19 13.02 10.98
CA GLY A 166 -8.78 13.45 12.32
C GLY A 166 -9.96 13.90 13.19
N ASN A 167 -10.98 14.50 12.58
CA ASN A 167 -12.19 14.94 13.29
C ASN A 167 -13.14 13.79 13.66
N THR A 168 -13.05 12.63 12.99
CA THR A 168 -13.95 11.48 13.21
C THR A 168 -13.29 10.33 13.94
N CYS A 169 -11.95 10.29 14.03
CA CYS A 169 -11.24 9.20 14.67
C CYS A 169 -11.17 9.36 16.20
N ASN A 170 -11.42 8.26 16.93
CA ASN A 170 -11.39 8.24 18.40
C ASN A 170 -9.97 8.04 18.97
N ASN A 171 -9.02 7.60 18.16
CA ASN A 171 -7.65 7.36 18.59
C ASN A 171 -6.87 8.69 18.64
N GLU A 172 -6.57 9.17 19.84
CA GLU A 172 -5.89 10.45 20.06
C GLU A 172 -4.50 10.51 19.42
N ALA A 173 -3.68 9.47 19.57
CA ALA A 173 -2.34 9.44 18.99
C ALA A 173 -2.40 9.53 17.46
N PHE A 174 -3.34 8.81 16.83
CA PHE A 174 -3.55 8.87 15.39
C PHE A 174 -4.07 10.24 14.94
N ARG A 175 -5.00 10.85 15.70
CA ARG A 175 -5.50 12.21 15.44
C ARG A 175 -4.37 13.24 15.47
N VAL A 176 -3.53 13.20 16.49
CA VAL A 176 -2.37 14.12 16.62
C VAL A 176 -1.41 13.93 15.45
N PHE A 177 -1.13 12.67 15.09
CA PHE A 177 -0.30 12.34 13.93
C PHE A 177 -0.87 12.93 12.62
N LEU A 178 -2.17 12.73 12.35
CA LEU A 178 -2.83 13.24 11.15
C LEU A 178 -2.79 14.77 11.07
N SER A 179 -3.11 15.44 12.19
CA SER A 179 -3.11 16.90 12.28
C SER A 179 -1.72 17.48 12.01
N LYS A 180 -0.69 16.88 12.63
CA LYS A 180 0.71 17.30 12.44
C LYS A 180 1.14 17.10 10.98
N LEU A 181 0.91 15.90 10.42
CA LEU A 181 1.28 15.58 9.04
C LEU A 181 0.57 16.50 8.03
N ALA A 182 -0.72 16.75 8.20
CA ALA A 182 -1.49 17.62 7.31
C ALA A 182 -1.07 19.10 7.38
N SER A 183 -0.57 19.56 8.55
CA SER A 183 -0.01 20.90 8.72
C SER A 183 1.35 21.02 8.04
N GLU A 184 2.29 20.14 8.37
CA GLU A 184 3.65 20.23 7.81
C GLU A 184 3.69 19.99 6.30
N LEU A 185 2.81 19.13 5.77
CA LEU A 185 2.66 18.97 4.33
C LEU A 185 2.17 20.24 3.63
N ARG A 186 1.32 21.05 4.29
CA ARG A 186 0.89 22.34 3.71
C ARG A 186 2.05 23.32 3.65
N ASP A 187 2.90 23.32 4.66
CA ASP A 187 3.97 24.30 4.74
C ASP A 187 5.11 23.94 3.76
N LEU A 188 5.34 22.64 3.51
CA LEU A 188 6.31 22.13 2.51
C LEU A 188 5.79 22.16 1.07
N VAL A 189 4.50 21.90 0.85
CA VAL A 189 3.87 21.80 -0.47
C VAL A 189 2.54 22.57 -0.44
N PRO A 190 2.58 23.90 -0.65
CA PRO A 190 1.40 24.77 -0.52
C PRO A 190 0.18 24.31 -1.32
#